data_AF-H6LCC2-F1
#
_entry.id   AF-H6LCC2-F1
#
_cell.length_a   1.000
_cell.length_b   1.000
_cell.length_c   1.000
_cell.angle_alpha   90.00
_cell.angle_beta   90.00
_cell.angle_gamma   90.00
#
_symmetry.space_group_name_H-M   'P 1'
#
loop_
_entity.id
_entity.type
_entity.pdbx_description
1 polymer ?
#
loop_
_entity_poly.entity_id
_entity_poly.type
_entity_poly.pdbx_seq_one_letter_code
_entity_poly.pdbx_strand_id
1 'polypeptide(L)'
;MGIAEQLEKEKKIRAEKNRILKIYKNMQMDKDIIKVLEGLISDAAFMRVSIEELKQKLIKEGLMEKFKNGSQVFDRERPEAKAFRDYGKQYDNIMKQLIDLMPAKEQKEEQDQLLQFFQSGKEAVKK
;
A
#
# COMPACT_ATOMS: atom_id res chain seq x y z
N MET A 1 -10.59 -14.78 11.13
CA MET A 1 -10.55 -14.96 9.66
C MET A 1 -10.93 -16.40 9.38
N GLY A 2 -11.89 -16.65 8.50
CA GLY A 2 -12.20 -18.01 8.06
C GLY A 2 -11.11 -18.56 7.12
N ILE A 3 -11.02 -19.88 6.96
CA ILE A 3 -10.05 -20.52 6.03
C ILE A 3 -10.23 -19.99 4.59
N ALA A 4 -11.48 -19.82 4.15
CA ALA A 4 -11.79 -19.26 2.82
C ALA A 4 -11.34 -17.80 2.66
N GLU A 5 -11.54 -16.98 3.70
CA GLU A 5 -11.14 -15.56 3.72
C GLU A 5 -9.62 -15.42 3.71
N GLN A 6 -8.90 -16.29 4.45
CA GLN A 6 -7.45 -16.36 4.41
C GLN A 6 -6.93 -16.71 3.02
N LEU A 7 -7.51 -17.73 2.39
CA LEU A 7 -7.10 -18.16 1.05
C LEU A 7 -7.36 -17.06 0.00
N GLU A 8 -8.47 -16.32 0.11
CA GLU A 8 -8.76 -15.20 -0.76
C GLU A 8 -7.74 -14.06 -0.57
N LYS A 9 -7.38 -13.76 0.68
CA LYS A 9 -6.37 -12.76 0.99
C LYS A 9 -5.00 -13.14 0.44
N GLU A 10 -4.56 -14.38 0.65
CA GLU A 10 -3.31 -14.89 0.09
C GLU A 10 -3.30 -14.83 -1.44
N LYS A 11 -4.43 -15.12 -2.10
CA LYS A 11 -4.59 -14.97 -3.55
C LYS A 11 -4.42 -13.52 -4.00
N LYS A 12 -5.02 -12.56 -3.29
CA LYS A 12 -4.86 -11.11 -3.59
C LYS A 12 -3.41 -10.66 -3.41
N ILE A 13 -2.75 -11.09 -2.33
CA ILE A 13 -1.34 -10.78 -2.08
C ILE A 13 -0.46 -11.35 -3.20
N ARG A 14 -0.68 -12.60 -3.60
CA ARG A 14 0.06 -13.23 -4.69
C ARG A 14 -0.15 -12.53 -6.03
N ALA A 15 -1.38 -12.11 -6.32
CA ALA A 15 -1.70 -11.35 -7.52
C ALA A 15 -0.96 -9.99 -7.54
N GLU A 16 -0.94 -9.28 -6.41
CA GLU A 16 -0.23 -8.00 -6.30
C GLU A 16 1.29 -8.18 -6.38
N LYS A 17 1.85 -9.20 -5.72
CA LYS A 17 3.28 -9.56 -5.84
C LYS A 17 3.64 -9.78 -7.31
N ASN A 18 2.84 -10.57 -8.03
CA ASN A 18 3.06 -10.86 -9.44
C ASN A 18 2.93 -9.61 -10.33
N ARG A 19 2.00 -8.69 -10.01
CA ARG A 19 1.85 -7.41 -10.71
C ARG A 19 3.12 -6.58 -10.63
N ILE A 20 3.66 -6.38 -9.43
CA ILE A 20 4.88 -5.61 -9.21
C ILE A 20 6.09 -6.30 -9.85
N LEU A 21 6.22 -7.62 -9.68
CA LEU A 21 7.32 -8.38 -10.30
C LEU A 21 7.31 -8.29 -11.84
N LYS A 22 6.13 -8.21 -12.46
CA LYS A 22 5.99 -8.06 -13.91
C LYS A 22 6.53 -6.71 -14.39
N ILE A 23 6.35 -5.64 -13.62
CA ILE A 23 6.90 -4.31 -13.94
C ILE A 23 8.43 -4.42 -14.06
N TYR A 24 9.09 -4.96 -13.03
CA TYR A 24 10.54 -5.13 -13.01
C TYR A 24 11.10 -6.08 -14.08
N LYS A 25 10.34 -7.11 -14.47
CA LYS A 25 10.73 -7.99 -15.57
C LYS A 25 10.67 -7.29 -16.93
N ASN A 26 9.67 -6.42 -17.14
CA ASN A 26 9.53 -5.66 -18.37
C ASN A 26 10.65 -4.63 -18.54
N MET A 27 11.18 -4.13 -17.43
CA MET A 27 12.29 -3.18 -17.34
C MET A 27 13.68 -3.80 -17.65
N GLN A 28 13.74 -5.09 -18.00
CA GLN A 28 14.98 -5.82 -18.29
C GLN A 28 16.05 -5.71 -17.19
N MET A 29 15.64 -5.57 -15.93
CA MET A 29 16.58 -5.48 -14.82
C MET A 29 17.38 -6.78 -14.63
N ASP A 30 18.56 -6.64 -14.04
CA ASP A 30 19.41 -7.76 -13.65
C ASP A 30 18.65 -8.74 -12.74
N LYS A 31 18.77 -10.04 -13.02
CA LYS A 31 18.06 -11.09 -12.28
C LYS A 31 18.45 -11.14 -10.80
N ASP A 32 19.70 -10.82 -10.47
CA ASP A 32 20.16 -10.82 -9.08
C ASP A 32 19.65 -9.59 -8.34
N ILE A 33 19.49 -8.44 -9.02
CA ILE A 33 18.77 -7.28 -8.47
C ILE A 33 17.31 -7.65 -8.21
N ILE A 34 16.63 -8.30 -9.17
CA ILE A 34 15.23 -8.73 -8.99
C ILE A 34 15.08 -9.65 -7.76
N LYS A 35 16.03 -10.56 -7.51
CA LYS A 35 16.00 -11.42 -6.31
C LYS A 35 16.14 -10.61 -5.01
N VAL A 36 17.02 -9.61 -4.99
CA VAL A 36 17.18 -8.73 -3.81
C VAL A 36 15.90 -7.96 -3.52
N LEU A 37 15.18 -7.53 -4.57
CA LEU A 37 13.91 -6.83 -4.44
C LEU A 37 12.74 -7.73 -4.05
N GLU A 38 12.86 -9.05 -4.18
CA GLU A 38 11.71 -9.95 -3.98
C GLU A 38 11.10 -9.83 -2.57
N GLY A 39 11.94 -9.59 -1.55
CA GLY A 39 11.49 -9.29 -0.19
C GLY A 39 10.65 -8.02 -0.13
N LEU A 40 11.18 -6.91 -0.65
CA LEU A 40 10.48 -5.62 -0.71
C LEU A 40 9.17 -5.71 -1.49
N ILE A 41 9.16 -6.45 -2.61
CA ILE A 41 7.96 -6.67 -3.42
C ILE A 41 6.91 -7.49 -2.65
N SER A 42 7.34 -8.50 -1.90
CA SER A 42 6.45 -9.31 -1.05
C SER A 42 5.81 -8.46 0.03
N ASP A 43 6.60 -7.63 0.72
CA ASP A 43 6.12 -6.74 1.76
C ASP A 43 5.18 -5.66 1.21
N ALA A 44 5.53 -5.05 0.07
CA ALA A 44 4.68 -4.09 -0.64
C ALA A 44 3.32 -4.71 -1.00
N ALA A 45 3.31 -5.94 -1.51
CA ALA A 45 2.09 -6.64 -1.87
C ALA A 45 1.20 -6.94 -0.64
N PHE A 46 1.80 -7.40 0.45
CA PHE A 46 1.10 -7.63 1.71
C PHE A 46 0.51 -6.32 2.27
N MET A 47 1.31 -5.26 2.29
CA MET A 47 0.88 -3.95 2.80
C MET A 47 -0.24 -3.37 1.94
N ARG A 48 -0.15 -3.43 0.61
CA ARG A 48 -1.17 -2.90 -0.30
C ARG A 48 -2.55 -3.53 -0.07
N VAL A 49 -2.59 -4.86 0.09
CA VAL A 49 -3.84 -5.60 0.37
C VAL A 49 -4.37 -5.27 1.77
N SER A 50 -3.48 -5.22 2.76
CA SER A 50 -3.87 -4.91 4.15
C SER A 50 -4.40 -3.47 4.30
N ILE A 51 -3.81 -2.50 3.62
CA ILE A 51 -4.28 -1.11 3.57
C ILE A 51 -5.70 -1.05 3.00
N GLU A 52 -5.98 -1.85 1.96
CA GLU A 52 -7.31 -1.88 1.34
C GLU A 52 -8.36 -2.47 2.26
N GLU A 53 -8.04 -3.56 2.97
CA GLU A 53 -8.92 -4.12 4.00
C GLU A 53 -9.21 -3.13 5.13
N LEU A 54 -8.17 -2.47 5.63
CA LEU A 54 -8.29 -1.45 6.68
C LEU A 54 -9.14 -0.28 6.18
N LYS A 55 -8.94 0.18 4.94
CA LYS A 55 -9.76 1.23 4.32
C LYS A 55 -11.22 0.83 4.27
N GLN A 56 -11.55 -0.39 3.87
CA GLN A 56 -12.93 -0.87 3.81
C GLN A 56 -13.59 -0.94 5.19
N LYS A 57 -12.84 -1.32 6.24
CA LYS A 57 -13.33 -1.25 7.62
C LYS A 57 -13.62 0.17 8.06
N LEU A 58 -12.66 1.08 7.83
CA LEU A 58 -12.79 2.49 8.23
C LEU A 58 -13.91 3.22 7.48
N ILE A 59 -14.17 2.87 6.21
CA ILE A 59 -15.33 3.39 5.47
C ILE A 59 -16.65 3.01 6.16
N LYS A 60 -16.73 1.79 6.71
CA LYS A 60 -17.95 1.28 7.36
C LYS A 60 -18.12 1.78 8.79
N GLU A 61 -17.01 1.86 9.53
CA GLU A 61 -17.03 2.03 10.99
C GLU A 61 -16.63 3.43 11.45
N GLY A 62 -16.11 4.26 10.53
CA GLY A 62 -15.55 5.57 10.82
C GLY A 62 -14.14 5.50 11.43
N LEU A 63 -13.51 6.66 11.60
CA LEU A 63 -12.15 6.77 12.16
C LEU A 63 -12.13 6.75 13.70
N MET A 64 -13.26 7.10 14.32
CA MET A 64 -13.41 7.24 15.77
C MET A 64 -14.38 6.19 16.29
N GLU A 65 -14.18 5.77 17.53
CA GLU A 65 -15.09 4.91 18.27
C GLU A 65 -15.35 5.43 19.67
N LYS A 66 -16.56 5.17 20.18
CA LYS A 66 -16.86 5.36 21.60
C LYS A 66 -16.17 4.28 22.40
N PHE A 67 -15.30 4.67 23.31
CA PHE A 67 -14.64 3.78 24.24
C PHE A 67 -15.18 4.00 25.65
N LYS A 68 -15.50 2.89 26.32
CA LYS A 68 -15.99 2.90 27.70
C LYS A 68 -14.94 2.26 28.60
N ASN A 69 -14.50 3.02 29.61
CA ASN A 69 -13.61 2.54 30.66
C ASN A 69 -14.25 2.78 32.03
N GLY A 70 -14.81 1.73 32.63
CA GLY A 70 -15.63 1.86 33.83
C GLY A 70 -16.85 2.76 33.60
N SER A 71 -16.92 3.87 34.35
CA SER A 71 -17.99 4.87 34.22
C SER A 71 -17.73 5.93 33.15
N GLN A 72 -16.49 6.06 32.65
CA GLN A 72 -16.12 7.07 31.66
C GLN A 72 -16.41 6.57 30.25
N VAL A 73 -16.98 7.46 29.41
CA VAL A 73 -17.21 7.24 27.98
C VAL A 73 -16.61 8.42 27.22
N PHE A 74 -15.73 8.14 26.26
CA PHE A 74 -15.11 9.16 25.42
C PHE A 74 -14.84 8.62 24.01
N ASP A 75 -14.69 9.54 23.05
CA ASP A 75 -14.31 9.19 21.69
C ASP A 75 -12.80 9.00 21.60
N ARG A 76 -12.37 7.91 20.95
CA ARG A 76 -10.95 7.65 20.65
C ARG A 76 -10.77 7.24 19.20
N GLU A 77 -9.55 7.38 18.70
CA GLU A 77 -9.17 6.84 17.40
C GLU A 77 -9.24 5.31 17.42
N ARG A 78 -9.82 4.73 16.37
CA ARG A 78 -9.84 3.27 16.19
C ARG A 78 -8.42 2.72 15.95
N PRO A 79 -8.07 1.55 16.53
CA PRO A 79 -6.79 0.91 16.23
C PRO A 79 -6.53 0.70 14.74
N GLU A 80 -7.57 0.41 13.97
CA GLU A 80 -7.54 0.24 12.51
C GLU A 80 -7.10 1.53 11.79
N ALA A 81 -7.50 2.69 12.29
CA ALA A 81 -7.15 3.98 11.71
C ALA A 81 -5.65 4.28 11.88
N LYS A 82 -5.11 3.94 13.05
CA LYS A 82 -3.67 3.99 13.30
C LYS A 82 -2.92 2.98 12.41
N ALA A 83 -3.36 1.73 12.36
CA ALA A 83 -2.75 0.70 11.53
C ALA A 83 -2.74 1.09 10.04
N PHE A 84 -3.84 1.66 9.52
CA PHE A 84 -3.94 2.15 8.14
C PHE A 84 -2.87 3.19 7.86
N ARG A 85 -2.68 4.15 8.77
CA ARG A 85 -1.68 5.22 8.65
C ARG A 85 -0.27 4.67 8.67
N ASP A 86 0.03 3.77 9.60
CA ASP A 86 1.36 3.20 9.78
C ASP A 86 1.75 2.28 8.61
N TYR A 87 0.79 1.51 8.08
CA TYR A 87 0.99 0.68 6.89
C TYR A 87 1.13 1.53 5.64
N GLY A 88 0.34 2.61 5.50
CA GLY A 88 0.48 3.56 4.39
C GLY A 88 1.88 4.18 4.33
N LYS A 89 2.40 4.66 5.46
CA LYS A 89 3.77 5.22 5.52
C LYS A 89 4.85 4.19 5.16
N GLN A 90 4.72 2.97 5.67
CA GLN A 90 5.68 1.91 5.37
C GLN A 90 5.62 1.51 3.89
N TYR A 91 4.41 1.38 3.34
CA TYR A 91 4.20 1.10 1.93
C TYR A 91 4.83 2.19 1.06
N ASP A 92 4.61 3.47 1.37
CA ASP A 92 5.22 4.58 0.64
C ASP A 92 6.75 4.51 0.67
N ASN A 93 7.35 4.15 1.80
CA ASN A 93 8.80 4.00 1.93
C ASN A 93 9.33 2.82 1.10
N ILE A 94 8.66 1.67 1.15
CA ILE A 94 9.04 0.50 0.35
C ILE A 94 8.91 0.82 -1.14
N MET A 95 7.80 1.45 -1.56
CA MET A 95 7.60 1.84 -2.95
C MET A 95 8.65 2.83 -3.43
N LYS A 96 9.09 3.78 -2.60
CA LYS A 96 10.21 4.66 -2.94
C LYS A 96 11.52 3.89 -3.12
N GLN A 97 11.88 3.00 -2.19
CA GLN A 97 13.07 2.15 -2.32
C GLN A 97 13.02 1.31 -3.60
N LEU A 98 11.85 0.75 -3.91
CA LEU A 98 11.58 0.00 -5.12
C LEU A 98 11.82 0.84 -6.39
N ILE A 99 11.33 2.09 -6.43
CA ILE A 99 11.53 3.02 -7.55
C ILE A 99 12.99 3.48 -7.65
N ASP A 100 13.62 3.79 -6.53
CA ASP A 100 15.01 4.27 -6.48
C ASP A 100 16.01 3.21 -6.98
N LEU A 101 15.63 1.93 -6.95
CA LEU A 101 16.43 0.81 -7.45
C LEU A 101 16.19 0.49 -8.94
N MET A 102 15.25 1.19 -9.60
CA MET A 102 15.04 1.07 -11.05
C MET A 102 16.17 1.75 -11.85
N PRO A 103 16.45 1.33 -13.09
CA PRO A 103 17.41 1.99 -13.97
C PRO A 103 17.06 3.46 -14.21
N ALA A 104 18.05 4.36 -14.22
CA ALA A 104 17.85 5.82 -14.33
C ALA A 104 17.11 6.28 -15.60
N LYS A 105 17.08 5.46 -16.67
CA LYS A 105 16.27 5.74 -17.88
C LYS A 105 14.77 5.64 -17.61
N GLU A 106 14.35 4.76 -16.70
CA GLU A 106 12.95 4.48 -16.38
C GLU A 106 12.47 5.29 -15.16
N GLN A 107 13.39 5.66 -14.25
CA GLN A 107 13.09 6.55 -13.12
C GLN A 107 12.49 7.89 -13.56
N LYS A 108 12.96 8.48 -14.67
CA LYS A 108 12.40 9.75 -15.18
C LYS A 108 10.96 9.62 -15.66
N GLU A 109 10.63 8.55 -16.37
CA GLU A 109 9.27 8.33 -16.88
C GLU A 109 8.27 8.04 -15.76
N GLU A 110 8.63 7.21 -14.77
CA GLU A 110 7.75 6.95 -13.62
C GLU A 110 7.63 8.15 -12.68
N GLN A 111 8.71 8.92 -12.45
CA GLN A 111 8.63 10.16 -11.67
C GLN A 111 7.71 11.19 -12.34
N ASP A 112 7.78 11.35 -13.66
CA ASP A 112 6.91 12.25 -14.40
C ASP A 112 5.44 11.80 -14.35
N GLN A 113 5.15 10.50 -14.44
CA GLN A 113 3.79 9.96 -14.29
C GLN A 113 3.24 10.16 -12.87
N LEU A 114 4.06 9.92 -11.83
CA LEU A 114 3.70 10.18 -10.44
C LEU A 114 3.41 11.67 -10.22
N LEU A 115 4.26 12.57 -10.74
CA LEU A 115 4.08 14.01 -10.64
C LEU A 115 2.79 14.49 -11.34
N GLN A 116 2.48 13.97 -12.52
CA GLN A 116 1.24 14.28 -13.24
C GLN A 116 -0.02 13.80 -12.50
N PHE A 117 0.05 12.63 -11.84
CA PHE A 117 -1.04 12.15 -10.98
C PHE A 117 -1.31 13.10 -9.80
N PHE A 118 -0.26 13.63 -9.16
CA PHE A 118 -0.41 14.61 -8.08
C PHE A 118 -0.93 15.97 -8.56
N GLN A 119 -0.60 16.38 -9.80
CA GLN A 119 -1.06 17.65 -10.38
C GLN A 119 -2.53 17.58 -10.80
N SER A 120 -2.94 16.50 -11.48
CA SER A 120 -4.34 16.27 -11.85
C SER A 120 -5.28 16.16 -10.64
N GLY A 121 -4.80 15.60 -9.52
CA GLY A 121 -5.55 15.59 -8.26
C GLY A 121 -5.76 16.97 -7.61
N LYS A 122 -4.91 17.97 -7.92
CA LYS A 122 -5.06 19.35 -7.41
C LYS A 122 -6.04 20.20 -8.23
N GLU A 123 -6.22 19.89 -9.52
CA GLU A 123 -7.16 20.62 -10.39
C GLU A 123 -8.62 20.22 -10.14
N ALA A 124 -8.87 18.97 -9.75
CA ALA A 124 -10.21 18.47 -9.42
C ALA A 124 -10.80 19.07 -8.11
N VAL A 125 -9.98 19.73 -7.29
CA VAL A 125 -10.38 20.35 -6.01
C VAL A 125 -10.63 21.86 -6.16
N LYS A 126 -10.33 22.44 -7.33
CA LYS A 126 -10.51 23.87 -7.64
C LYS A 126 -11.74 24.20 -8.51
N LYS A 127 -12.60 23.22 -8.81
CA LYS A 127 -13.92 23.41 -9.42
C LYS A 127 -15.00 23.03 -8.41
#